data_AF-A0A8H0HS68-F1
#
_entry.id   AF-A0A8H0HS68-F1
#
_cell.length_a   1.000
_cell.length_b   1.000
_cell.length_c   1.000
_cell.angle_alpha   90.00
_cell.angle_beta   90.00
_cell.angle_gamma   90.00
#
_symmetry.space_group_name_H-M   'P 1'
#
loop_
_entity.id
_entity.type
_entity.pdbx_description
1 polymer ?
#
loop_
_entity_poly.entity_id
_entity_poly.type
_entity_poly.pdbx_seq_one_letter_code
_entity_poly.pdbx_strand_id
1 'polypeptide(L)'
;MSENKKPCPQIPFWGASYPDACCVDGKLQDLDYCDENGNLYDKGEDVPCPFCQTEEFIRYDPFFKEDEFYEGIEDEDKAKEKSREWYLCWIEEMKRKYS
;
A
#
# COMPACT_ATOMS: atom_id res chain seq x y z
N MET A 1 26.60 -4.38 -3.92
CA MET A 1 25.79 -4.65 -5.13
C MET A 1 24.46 -3.94 -4.93
N SER A 2 24.41 -2.64 -5.17
CA SER A 2 23.16 -1.88 -5.06
C SER A 2 22.69 -1.65 -6.48
N GLU A 3 21.93 -2.60 -7.02
CA GLU A 3 21.17 -2.34 -8.23
C GLU A 3 20.35 -1.08 -7.97
N ASN A 4 20.41 -0.11 -8.89
CA ASN A 4 19.59 1.09 -8.91
C ASN A 4 18.11 0.67 -8.99
N LYS A 5 17.53 0.19 -7.89
CA LYS A 5 16.09 0.09 -7.73
C LYS A 5 15.62 1.53 -7.71
N LYS A 6 14.92 1.94 -8.78
CA LYS A 6 14.22 3.23 -8.79
C LYS A 6 13.47 3.35 -7.45
N PRO A 7 13.52 4.50 -6.78
CA PRO A 7 12.77 4.69 -5.55
C PRO A 7 11.30 4.41 -5.84
N CYS A 8 10.63 3.72 -4.91
CA CYS A 8 9.19 3.51 -5.02
C CYS A 8 8.49 4.87 -5.01
N PRO A 9 7.46 5.07 -5.83
CA PRO A 9 6.77 6.35 -5.90
C PRO A 9 6.08 6.68 -4.58
N GLN A 10 5.97 7.97 -4.27
CA GLN A 10 5.11 8.44 -3.19
C GLN A 10 3.66 8.46 -3.66
N ILE A 11 2.73 8.04 -2.81
CA ILE A 11 1.32 7.90 -3.16
C ILE A 11 0.37 8.41 -2.08
N PRO A 12 -0.87 8.76 -2.41
CA PRO A 12 -1.94 8.92 -1.41
C PRO A 12 -2.32 7.55 -0.84
N PHE A 13 -2.45 7.45 0.48
CA PHE A 13 -2.79 6.19 1.15
C PHE A 13 -3.71 6.35 2.38
N TRP A 14 -3.43 7.23 3.34
CA TRP A 14 -4.24 7.36 4.58
C TRP A 14 -5.43 8.31 4.40
N GLY A 15 -6.07 8.26 3.23
CA GLY A 15 -7.22 9.11 2.86
C GLY A 15 -6.84 10.49 2.34
N ALA A 16 -5.55 10.80 2.18
CA ALA A 16 -5.11 12.05 1.55
C ALA A 16 -5.40 12.09 0.04
N SER A 17 -5.53 13.30 -0.49
CA SER A 17 -5.61 13.55 -1.93
C SER A 17 -4.24 13.85 -2.57
N TYR A 18 -3.23 14.06 -1.73
CA TYR A 18 -1.82 14.28 -2.10
C TYR A 18 -0.97 13.08 -1.67
N PRO A 19 0.26 12.92 -2.21
CA PRO A 19 1.17 11.89 -1.74
C PRO A 19 1.54 12.08 -0.27
N ASP A 20 0.97 11.25 0.59
CA ASP A 20 1.21 11.20 2.04
C ASP A 20 1.98 9.93 2.42
N ALA A 21 2.28 9.04 1.47
CA ALA A 21 3.04 7.80 1.70
C ALA A 21 4.38 7.79 1.02
N CYS A 22 5.40 7.31 1.72
CA CYS A 22 6.68 6.94 1.12
C CYS A 22 7.11 5.53 1.55
N CYS A 23 7.91 4.88 0.71
CA CYS A 23 8.50 3.58 1.04
C CYS A 23 9.81 3.77 1.81
N VAL A 24 9.90 3.20 3.01
CA VAL A 24 11.13 3.09 3.81
C VAL A 24 11.31 1.62 4.18
N ASP A 25 12.41 1.01 3.74
CA ASP A 25 12.76 -0.39 4.02
C ASP A 25 11.64 -1.42 3.76
N GLY A 26 10.86 -1.18 2.71
CA GLY A 26 9.79 -2.08 2.28
C GLY A 26 8.45 -1.86 3.00
N LYS A 27 8.35 -0.85 3.86
CA LYS A 27 7.11 -0.44 4.53
C LYS A 27 6.67 0.95 4.08
N LEU A 28 5.37 1.19 4.10
CA LEU A 28 4.85 2.54 3.95
C LEU A 28 5.04 3.34 5.24
N GLN A 29 5.48 4.58 5.10
CA GLN A 29 5.55 5.56 6.17
C GLN A 29 4.70 6.76 5.80
N ASP A 30 3.90 7.21 6.76
CA ASP A 30 3.05 8.38 6.68
C ASP A 30 3.90 9.65 6.80
N LEU A 31 3.97 10.43 5.71
CA LEU A 31 4.74 11.66 5.61
C LEU A 31 4.20 12.77 6.52
N ASP A 32 2.91 12.70 6.86
CA ASP A 32 2.29 13.66 7.77
C ASP A 32 2.55 13.28 9.24
N TYR A 33 3.08 12.08 9.50
CA TYR A 33 3.48 11.62 10.83
C TYR A 33 4.99 11.88 11.08
N CYS A 34 5.35 13.15 11.20
CA CYS A 34 6.71 13.62 11.45
C CYS A 34 6.84 14.59 12.65
N ASP A 35 8.07 14.79 13.16
CA ASP A 35 8.37 15.88 14.11
C ASP A 35 8.46 17.24 13.41
N GLU A 36 8.70 18.29 14.21
CA GLU A 36 8.93 19.66 13.74
C GLU A 36 10.16 19.81 12.82
N ASN A 37 11.05 18.81 12.77
CA ASN A 37 12.22 18.79 11.89
C ASN A 37 11.99 17.95 10.61
N GLY A 38 10.82 17.34 10.45
CA GLY A 38 10.48 16.47 9.31
C GLY A 38 11.01 15.04 9.42
N ASN A 39 11.45 14.60 10.60
CA ASN A 39 11.82 13.20 10.82
C ASN A 39 10.55 12.35 10.95
N LEU A 40 10.45 11.30 10.14
CA LEU A 40 9.35 10.34 10.20
C LEU A 40 9.48 9.46 11.44
N TYR A 41 8.35 9.21 12.11
CA TYR A 41 8.28 8.24 13.20
C TYR A 41 7.57 6.98 12.73
N ASP A 42 8.00 5.85 13.27
CA ASP A 42 7.24 4.63 13.12
C ASP A 42 5.91 4.79 13.88
N LYS A 43 4.82 4.91 13.12
CA LYS A 43 3.46 4.97 13.65
C LYS A 43 3.01 3.62 14.24
N GLY A 44 3.82 2.56 14.07
CA GLY A 44 3.51 1.18 14.44
C GLY A 44 2.58 0.49 13.43
N GLU A 45 2.26 1.15 12.32
CA GLU A 45 1.50 0.57 11.23
C GLU A 45 2.49 -0.11 10.27
N ASP A 46 2.69 -1.42 10.46
CA ASP A 46 3.58 -2.26 9.65
C ASP A 46 3.02 -2.54 8.24
N VAL A 47 2.50 -1.51 7.57
CA VAL A 47 1.90 -1.62 6.23
C VAL A 47 2.99 -1.88 5.20
N PRO A 48 2.97 -3.02 4.47
CA PRO A 48 3.99 -3.31 3.47
C PRO A 48 3.91 -2.33 2.29
N CYS A 49 5.03 -2.10 1.61
CA CYS A 49 5.02 -1.24 0.41
C CYS A 49 4.34 -1.97 -0.77
N PRO A 50 3.30 -1.39 -1.41
CA PRO A 50 2.61 -2.02 -2.52
C PRO A 50 3.50 -2.28 -3.74
N PHE A 51 4.63 -1.59 -3.86
CA PHE A 51 5.49 -1.64 -5.04
C PHE A 51 6.63 -2.64 -4.93
N CYS A 52 7.28 -2.73 -3.77
CA CYS A 52 8.42 -3.63 -3.54
C CYS A 52 8.08 -4.82 -2.63
N GLN A 53 6.95 -4.79 -1.93
CA GLN A 53 6.39 -5.86 -1.10
C GLN A 53 4.94 -6.18 -1.50
N THR A 54 4.67 -6.25 -2.81
CA THR A 54 3.32 -6.40 -3.37
C THR A 54 2.51 -7.55 -2.77
N GLU A 55 3.11 -8.73 -2.63
CA GLU A 55 2.40 -9.90 -2.09
C GLU A 55 2.05 -9.73 -0.60
N GLU A 56 2.95 -9.15 0.20
CA GLU A 56 2.67 -8.88 1.60
C GLU A 56 1.61 -7.79 1.76
N PHE A 57 1.62 -6.76 0.91
CA PHE A 57 0.62 -5.71 0.91
C PHE A 57 -0.78 -6.25 0.58
N ILE A 58 -0.89 -7.13 -0.43
CA ILE A 58 -2.16 -7.80 -0.76
C ILE A 58 -2.64 -8.63 0.42
N ARG A 59 -1.74 -9.41 1.04
CA ARG A 59 -2.07 -10.25 2.20
C ARG A 59 -2.46 -9.44 3.43
N TYR A 60 -1.88 -8.25 3.60
CA TYR A 60 -2.20 -7.35 4.71
C TYR A 60 -3.61 -6.76 4.59
N ASP A 61 -4.17 -6.72 3.38
CA ASP A 61 -5.52 -6.21 3.08
C ASP A 61 -5.84 -4.85 3.75
N PRO A 62 -5.02 -3.80 3.53
CA PRO A 62 -5.16 -2.52 4.26
C PRO A 62 -6.48 -1.79 3.99
N PHE A 63 -7.25 -2.21 2.99
CA PHE A 63 -8.53 -1.60 2.61
C PHE A 63 -9.71 -2.52 2.87
N PHE A 64 -9.51 -3.65 3.56
CA PHE A 64 -10.55 -4.62 3.93
C PHE A 64 -11.35 -5.12 2.71
N LYS A 65 -10.67 -5.32 1.59
CA LYS A 65 -11.29 -5.75 0.34
C LYS A 65 -11.74 -7.20 0.38
N GLU A 66 -11.08 -8.06 1.15
CA GLU A 66 -11.55 -9.43 1.35
C GLU A 66 -12.95 -9.42 2.00
N ASP A 67 -13.14 -8.64 3.07
CA ASP A 67 -14.42 -8.50 3.76
C ASP A 67 -15.48 -7.82 2.87
N GLU A 68 -15.12 -6.71 2.19
CA GLU A 68 -16.02 -6.00 1.27
C GLU A 68 -16.55 -6.91 0.16
N PHE A 69 -15.70 -7.76 -0.43
CA PHE A 69 -16.14 -8.69 -1.45
C PHE A 69 -16.87 -9.90 -0.89
N TYR A 70 -16.52 -10.36 0.32
CA TYR A 70 -17.21 -11.47 0.97
C TYR A 70 -18.69 -11.15 1.22
N GLU A 71 -19.02 -9.94 1.69
CA GLU A 71 -20.42 -9.55 1.95
C GLU A 71 -21.33 -9.68 0.71
N GLY A 72 -20.77 -9.55 -0.51
CA GLY A 72 -21.52 -9.68 -1.75
C GLY A 72 -21.50 -11.07 -2.40
N ILE A 73 -20.63 -11.98 -1.96
CA ILE A 73 -20.40 -13.28 -2.59
C ILE A 73 -20.70 -14.45 -1.64
N GLU A 74 -20.45 -14.27 -0.33
CA GLU A 74 -20.51 -15.29 0.72
C GLU A 74 -19.62 -16.52 0.45
N ASP A 75 -18.52 -16.31 -0.29
CA ASP A 75 -17.52 -17.33 -0.65
C ASP A 75 -16.11 -16.77 -0.41
N GLU A 76 -15.41 -17.33 0.57
CA GLU A 76 -14.12 -16.81 1.05
C GLU A 76 -13.02 -16.90 -0.03
N ASP A 77 -12.96 -18.00 -0.77
CA ASP A 77 -11.92 -18.20 -1.80
C ASP A 77 -12.13 -17.25 -2.97
N LYS A 78 -13.39 -17.06 -3.40
CA LYS A 78 -13.72 -16.09 -4.45
C LYS A 78 -13.51 -14.65 -4.00
N ALA A 79 -13.80 -14.33 -2.73
CA ALA A 79 -13.56 -13.00 -2.18
C ALA A 79 -12.06 -12.66 -2.17
N LYS A 80 -11.21 -13.63 -1.79
CA LYS A 80 -9.74 -13.49 -1.84
C LYS A 80 -9.21 -13.31 -3.26
N GLU A 81 -9.70 -14.10 -4.21
CA GLU A 81 -9.33 -13.96 -5.62
C GLU A 81 -9.66 -12.56 -6.15
N LYS A 82 -10.88 -12.08 -5.88
CA LYS A 82 -11.34 -10.77 -6.31
C LYS A 82 -10.62 -9.62 -5.60
N SER A 83 -10.33 -9.76 -4.31
CA SER A 83 -9.50 -8.82 -3.54
C SER A 83 -8.11 -8.69 -4.18
N ARG A 84 -7.45 -9.82 -4.48
CA ARG A 84 -6.15 -9.85 -5.15
C ARG A 84 -6.18 -9.13 -6.50
N GLU A 85 -7.17 -9.42 -7.34
CA GLU A 85 -7.33 -8.74 -8.64
C GLU A 85 -7.49 -7.23 -8.47
N TRP A 86 -8.33 -6.80 -7.52
CA TRP A 86 -8.54 -5.39 -7.22
C TRP A 86 -7.23 -4.71 -6.79
N TYR A 87 -6.46 -5.34 -5.89
CA TYR A 87 -5.19 -4.79 -5.43
C TYR A 87 -4.17 -4.67 -6.56
N LEU A 88 -4.04 -5.67 -7.42
CA LEU A 88 -3.11 -5.60 -8.55
C LEU A 88 -3.45 -4.44 -9.50
N CYS A 89 -4.73 -4.26 -9.81
CA CYS A 89 -5.23 -3.12 -10.59
C CYS A 89 -4.92 -1.79 -9.89
N TRP A 90 -5.20 -1.67 -8.59
CA TRP A 90 -4.93 -0.46 -7.81
C TRP A 90 -3.43 -0.13 -7.79
N ILE A 91 -2.56 -1.11 -7.58
CA ILE A 91 -1.10 -0.94 -7.59
C ILE A 91 -0.63 -0.46 -8.96
N GLU A 92 -1.14 -1.02 -10.06
CA GLU A 92 -0.81 -0.59 -11.41
C GLU A 92 -1.26 0.84 -11.67
N GLU A 93 -2.46 1.23 -11.25
CA GLU A 93 -2.93 2.60 -11.35
C GLU A 93 -2.06 3.58 -10.57
N MET A 94 -1.66 3.21 -9.35
CA MET A 94 -0.78 4.02 -8.52
C MET A 94 0.61 4.17 -9.15
N LYS A 95 1.19 3.08 -9.68
CA LYS A 95 2.43 3.15 -10.46
C LYS A 95 2.29 4.10 -11.64
N ARG A 96 1.21 3.99 -12.42
CA ARG A 96 0.99 4.84 -13.61
C ARG A 96 0.83 6.31 -13.27
N LYS A 97 0.21 6.65 -12.14
CA LYS A 97 -0.05 8.04 -11.75
C LYS A 97 1.16 8.72 -11.09
N TYR A 98 1.98 7.96 -10.35
CA TYR A 98 3.01 8.53 -9.47
C TYR A 98 4.46 8.09 -9.79
N SER A 99 4.68 7.21 -10.78
CA SER A 99 6.03 6.86 -11.30
C SER A 99 6.46 7.70 -12.49
#